data_AF-A0A1S2LUK9-F1
#
_entry.id   AF-A0A1S2LUK9-F1
#
_cell.length_a   1.000
_cell.length_b   1.000
_cell.length_c   1.000
_cell.angle_alpha   90.00
_cell.angle_beta   90.00
_cell.angle_gamma   90.00
#
_symmetry.space_group_name_H-M   'P 1'
#
loop_
_entity.id
_entity.type
_entity.pdbx_description
1 polymer ?
#
loop_
_entity_poly.entity_id
_entity_poly.type
_entity_poly.pdbx_seq_one_letter_code
_entity_poly.pdbx_strand_id
1 'polypeptide(L)' 'MKPIKVDNIDLKKIIQSGNSYIQVGHQKFLLMEVENAKEADCYEVTDPEEEKQLLKALNEQNPILSEDEINRILGL' A
#
# COMPACT_ATOMS: atom_id res chain seq x y z
N MET A 1 -6.09 1.45 -18.15
CA MET A 1 -7.02 2.58 -17.89
C MET A 1 -6.45 3.40 -16.74
N LYS A 2 -6.66 4.71 -16.69
CA LYS A 2 -6.18 5.56 -15.59
C LYS A 2 -7.33 5.78 -14.58
N PRO A 3 -7.09 5.63 -13.26
CA PRO A 3 -8.12 5.90 -12.27
C PRO A 3 -8.46 7.39 -12.24
N ILE A 4 -9.73 7.70 -12.03
CA ILE A 4 -10.19 9.07 -11.79
C ILE A 4 -10.23 9.28 -10.29
N LYS A 5 -9.44 10.22 -9.77
CA LYS A 5 -9.49 10.61 -8.36
C LYS A 5 -10.66 11.57 -8.15
N VAL A 6 -11.55 11.21 -7.24
CA VAL A 6 -12.67 12.08 -6.81
C VAL A 6 -12.28 12.74 -5.50
N ASP A 7 -12.14 14.07 -5.48
CA ASP A 7 -11.76 14.84 -4.28
C ASP A 7 -12.91 15.62 -3.63
N ASN A 8 -14.15 15.34 -4.04
CA ASN A 8 -15.33 15.90 -3.41
C ASN A 8 -15.72 15.10 -2.14
N ILE A 9 -15.78 15.77 -1.00
CA ILE A 9 -16.05 15.16 0.32
C ILE A 9 -17.46 14.55 0.39
N ASP A 10 -18.46 15.19 -0.20
CA ASP A 10 -19.84 14.71 -0.14
C ASP A 10 -20.01 13.45 -1.00
N LEU A 11 -19.36 13.40 -2.17
CA LEU A 11 -19.32 12.20 -2.99
C LEU A 11 -18.60 11.04 -2.28
N LYS A 12 -17.49 11.32 -1.58
CA LYS A 12 -16.79 10.30 -0.76
C LYS A 12 -17.71 9.71 0.30
N LYS A 13 -18.47 10.54 1.02
CA LYS A 13 -19.44 10.08 2.03
C LYS A 13 -20.55 9.22 1.45
N ILE A 14 -21.11 9.60 0.29
CA ILE A 14 -22.20 8.85 -0.38
C ILE A 14 -21.71 7.49 -0.88
N ILE A 15 -20.46 7.42 -1.37
CA ILE A 15 -19.84 6.16 -1.79
C ILE A 15 -19.61 5.25 -0.58
N GLN A 16 -19.17 5.83 0.54
CA GLN A 16 -18.90 5.09 1.78
C GLN A 16 -20.14 4.75 2.60
N SER A 17 -21.32 5.29 2.26
CA SER A 17 -22.55 5.07 3.02
C SER A 17 -23.28 3.76 2.68
N GLY A 18 -22.62 2.82 2.00
CA GLY A 18 -23.17 1.50 1.66
C GLY A 18 -24.19 1.49 0.51
N ASN A 19 -24.25 2.55 -0.30
CA ASN A 19 -25.06 2.55 -1.50
C ASN A 19 -24.46 1.63 -2.56
N SER A 20 -25.29 0.85 -3.26
CA SER A 20 -24.84 -0.07 -4.30
C SER A 20 -24.53 0.60 -5.64
N TYR A 21 -24.97 1.85 -5.87
CA TYR A 21 -24.70 2.60 -7.10
C TYR A 21 -24.78 4.11 -6.90
N ILE A 22 -24.18 4.86 -7.83
CA ILE A 22 -24.41 6.30 -8.02
C ILE A 22 -25.03 6.55 -9.39
N GLN A 23 -25.82 7.62 -9.52
CA GLN A 23 -26.40 8.04 -10.80
C GLN A 23 -25.84 9.40 -11.20
N VAL A 24 -25.32 9.49 -12.42
CA VAL A 24 -24.85 10.75 -13.02
C VAL A 24 -25.67 10.99 -14.28
N GLY A 25 -26.51 12.02 -14.28
CA GLY A 25 -27.49 12.26 -15.33
C GLY A 25 -28.47 11.09 -15.47
N HIS A 26 -28.47 10.44 -16.65
CA HIS A 26 -29.33 9.29 -16.95
C HIS A 26 -28.64 7.93 -16.79
N GLN A 27 -27.37 7.90 -16.37
CA GLN A 27 -26.58 6.68 -16.30
C GLN A 27 -26.29 6.29 -14.85
N LYS A 28 -26.47 4.99 -14.56
CA LYS A 28 -26.15 4.39 -13.26
C LYS A 28 -24.78 3.71 -13.31
N PHE A 29 -23.99 3.94 -12.27
CA PHE A 29 -22.67 3.36 -12.08
C PHE A 29 -22.69 2.53 -10.80
N LEU A 30 -22.49 1.22 -10.93
CA LEU A 30 -22.42 0.33 -9.78
C LEU A 30 -21.19 0.68 -8.94
N LEU A 31 -21.38 0.83 -7.64
CA LEU A 31 -20.29 0.95 -6.68
C LEU A 31 -19.90 -0.46 -6.28
N MET A 32 -18.73 -0.90 -6.74
CA MET A 32 -18.14 -2.14 -6.25
C MET A 32 -17.35 -1.81 -5.00
N GLU A 33 -17.55 -2.58 -3.94
CA GLU A 33 -16.73 -2.48 -2.74
C GLU A 33 -15.27 -2.70 -3.15
N VAL A 34 -14.44 -1.70 -2.92
CA VAL A 34 -13.00 -1.88 -2.91
C VAL A 34 -12.72 -2.39 -1.49
N GLU A 35 -12.52 -3.70 -1.34
CA GLU A 35 -11.87 -4.22 -0.15
C GLU A 35 -10.64 -3.36 0.07
N ASN A 36 -10.56 -2.77 1.26
CA ASN A 36 -9.53 -1.82 1.66
C ASN A 36 -8.18 -2.28 1.10
N ALA A 37 -7.79 -1.74 -0.05
CA ALA A 37 -6.47 -1.98 -0.58
C ALA A 37 -5.61 -1.20 0.39
N LYS A 38 -5.10 -1.90 1.42
CA LYS A 38 -4.04 -1.35 2.25
C LYS A 38 -3.02 -0.84 1.24
N GLU A 39 -2.94 0.48 1.11
CA GLU A 39 -2.07 1.18 0.18
C GLU A 39 -0.64 1.00 0.69
N ALA A 40 -0.13 -0.21 0.61
CA ALA A 40 1.21 -0.58 0.98
C ALA A 40 1.37 -2.08 0.71
N ASP A 41 1.98 -2.42 -0.43
CA ASP A 41 2.83 -3.61 -0.52
C ASP A 41 4.10 -3.41 0.37
N CYS A 42 3.94 -2.80 1.54
CA CYS A 42 5.04 -2.52 2.46
C CYS A 42 5.03 -3.58 3.54
N TYR A 43 6.21 -4.07 3.85
CA TYR A 43 6.45 -4.87 5.04
C TYR A 43 6.22 -3.99 6.27
N GLU A 44 5.24 -4.34 7.10
CA GLU A 44 5.00 -3.70 8.39
C GLU A 44 5.94 -4.34 9.42
N VAL A 45 6.95 -3.57 9.87
CA VAL A 45 7.92 -4.03 10.86
C VAL A 45 7.26 -3.98 12.24
N THR A 46 6.96 -5.14 12.81
CA THR A 46 6.30 -5.22 14.14
C THR A 46 7.28 -5.41 15.30
N ASP A 47 8.53 -5.79 15.02
CA ASP A 47 9.58 -5.97 16.02
C ASP A 47 10.41 -4.68 16.16
N PRO A 48 10.46 -4.05 17.36
CA PRO A 48 11.23 -2.82 17.57
C PRO A 48 12.74 -2.95 17.31
N GLU A 49 13.32 -4.14 17.51
CA GLU A 49 14.75 -4.36 17.25
C GLU A 49 15.01 -4.51 15.74
N GLU A 50 14.10 -5.15 15.01
CA GLU A 50 14.14 -5.20 13.54
C GLU A 50 14.01 -3.79 12.95
N GLU A 51 13.07 -2.98 13.45
CA GLU A 51 12.88 -1.59 13.02
C GLU A 51 14.17 -0.77 13.20
N LYS A 52 14.81 -0.89 14.36
CA LYS A 52 16.06 -0.22 14.66
C LYS A 52 17.19 -0.63 13.71
N GLN A 53 17.30 -1.91 13.37
CA GLN A 53 18.33 -2.41 12.45
C GLN A 53 18.09 -1.95 11.02
N LEU A 54 16.84 -1.97 10.56
CA LEU A 54 16.46 -1.47 9.23
C LEU A 54 16.70 0.04 9.12
N LEU A 55 16.30 0.82 10.13
CA LEU A 55 16.57 2.26 10.18
C LEU A 55 18.07 2.56 10.22
N LYS A 56 18.86 1.75 10.93
CA LYS A 56 20.32 1.89 10.92
C LYS A 56 20.89 1.62 9.53
N ALA A 57 20.46 0.55 8.86
CA ALA A 57 20.89 0.23 7.50
C ALA A 57 20.51 1.34 6.51
N LEU A 58 19.32 1.93 6.62
CA LEU A 58 18.88 3.03 5.74
C LEU A 58 19.67 4.33 5.95
N ASN A 59 20.05 4.64 7.18
CA ASN A 59 20.70 5.91 7.52
C ASN A 59 22.24 5.85 7.50
N GLU A 60 22.81 4.66 7.60
CA GLU A 60 24.25 4.41 7.52
C GLU A 60 24.63 3.85 6.13
N GLN A 61 25.90 3.45 5.97
CA GLN A 61 26.36 2.81 4.75
C GLN A 61 25.70 1.41 4.64
N ASN A 62 24.77 1.24 3.72
CA ASN A 62 24.19 -0.07 3.36
C ASN A 62 24.96 -0.66 2.17
N PRO A 63 26.03 -1.44 2.39
CA PRO A 63 26.77 -2.03 1.28
C PRO A 63 25.89 -3.05 0.54
N ILE A 64 25.88 -2.98 -0.79
CA ILE A 64 25.29 -4.04 -1.61
C ILE A 64 26.16 -5.27 -1.44
N LEU A 65 25.60 -6.34 -0.90
CA LEU A 65 26.28 -7.62 -0.75
C LEU A 65 26.42 -8.31 -2.11
N SER A 66 27.57 -8.92 -2.35
CA SER A 66 27.78 -9.86 -3.46
C SER A 66 27.05 -11.18 -3.24
N GLU A 67 26.83 -11.94 -4.31
CA GLU A 67 26.21 -13.28 -4.23
C GLU A 67 26.97 -14.22 -3.29
N ASP A 68 28.31 -14.16 -3.31
CA ASP A 68 29.17 -14.96 -2.43
C ASP A 68 28.96 -14.61 -0.94
N GLU A 69 28.80 -13.33 -0.62
CA GLU A 69 28.51 -12.87 0.74
C GLU A 69 27.12 -13.31 1.19
N ILE A 70 26.13 -13.23 0.29
CA ILE A 70 24.76 -13.70 0.55
C ILE A 70 24.76 -15.20 0.83
N ASN A 71 25.40 -16.00 -0.02
CA ASN A 71 25.49 -17.46 0.13
C ASN A 71 26.15 -17.84 1.46
N ARG A 72 27.23 -17.15 1.84
CA ARG A 72 27.91 -17.37 3.12
C ARG A 72 27.02 -17.09 4.34
N ILE A 73 26.22 -16.02 4.30
CA ILE A 73 25.29 -15.67 5.40
C ILE A 73 24.16 -16.69 5.48
N LEU A 74 23.65 -17.16 4.33
CA LEU A 74 22.58 -18.14 4.25
C LEU A 74 23.06 -19.60 4.49
N GLY A 75 24.38 -19.83 4.55
CA GLY A 75 24.96 -21.16 4.72
C GLY A 75 24.80 -22.07 3.49
N LEU A 76 24.73 -21.47 2.30
CA LEU A 76 24.59 -22.12 0.99
C LEU A 76 25.94 -22.37 0.32
#